data_AF-A0A7C1FL03-F1
#
_entry.id   AF-A0A7C1FL03-F1
#
_cell.length_a   1.000
_cell.length_b   1.000
_cell.length_c   1.000
_cell.angle_alpha   90.00
_cell.angle_beta   90.00
_cell.angle_gamma   90.00
#
_symmetry.space_group_name_H-M   'P 1'
#
loop_
_entity.id
_entity.type
_entity.pdbx_description
1 polymer ?
#
loop_
_entity_poly.entity_id
_entity_poly.type
_entity_poly.pdbx_seq_one_letter_code
_entity_poly.pdbx_strand_id
1 'polypeptide(L)'
;MCKYGSGWLGGLGKLAGRTLLLVLVAALCLAPCVVLAAEGDRWPALTLDAKNWRGPGGYLSLTKVVISIVVFLLWVRTSDWISRDIAELKADYVRWNPLVFGPFMAAMVLLWLLPWFILGLLLLLGAYVGPLVAYFLLHRKRYAAERPDEALESLSNLCGLLAADGIFAVVFVVALAVNWAVISASGYELPGLLYLLLPVGAVLVMPRIYERVEEPLSLRFLKLLGREKKAPHETGPPLVLLPRGGPTPRDENVRLLSARQAPGHLAAREALYAGLAKRASAIHLEYTQQGVAVRYLVDGVWLDQPPAEREKAELGLQNLKILCGLNPKDRQSRQQGKFSAAVQGTPLAATLTCQAVQGAERVIVQFEEKQTRFENLEALGMRPKMQEQVQKLLECEKGLIVFSALPDG
;
A
#
# COMPACT_ATOMS: atom_id res chain seq x y z
N MET A 1 13.93 -16.15 12.54
CA MET A 1 13.94 -17.48 11.89
C MET A 1 12.52 -17.83 11.49
N CYS A 2 12.24 -17.89 10.19
CA CYS A 2 11.28 -18.82 9.56
C CYS A 2 11.44 -18.65 8.04
N LYS A 3 12.33 -19.47 7.48
CA LYS A 3 12.39 -19.77 6.04
C LYS A 3 11.38 -20.90 5.81
N TYR A 4 10.32 -20.67 5.04
CA TYR A 4 9.49 -21.74 4.50
C TYR A 4 9.24 -21.51 2.99
N GLY A 5 10.04 -22.23 2.19
CA GLY A 5 9.54 -22.98 1.03
C GLY A 5 9.04 -22.22 -0.20
N SER A 6 9.95 -21.66 -0.99
CA SER A 6 9.74 -21.35 -2.42
C SER A 6 9.68 -22.60 -3.32
N GLY A 7 9.14 -23.72 -2.83
CA GLY A 7 9.15 -25.03 -3.53
C GLY A 7 7.83 -25.42 -4.19
N TRP A 8 6.71 -24.75 -3.89
CA TRP A 8 5.38 -25.21 -4.31
C TRP A 8 4.93 -24.72 -5.70
N LEU A 9 5.39 -23.53 -6.13
CA LEU A 9 5.00 -22.93 -7.41
C LEU A 9 5.63 -23.63 -8.64
N GLY A 10 6.80 -24.27 -8.50
CA GLY A 10 7.43 -25.02 -9.59
C GLY A 10 6.77 -26.37 -9.90
N GLY A 11 6.02 -26.95 -8.96
CA GLY A 11 5.33 -28.23 -9.12
C GLY A 11 3.98 -28.12 -9.84
N LEU A 12 3.26 -27.02 -9.63
CA LEU A 12 1.93 -26.76 -10.21
C LEU A 12 1.95 -26.63 -11.74
N GLY A 13 3.00 -26.02 -12.31
CA GLY A 13 3.15 -25.93 -13.77
C GLY A 13 3.35 -27.29 -14.45
N LYS A 14 4.05 -28.22 -13.79
CA LYS A 14 4.25 -29.59 -14.30
C LYS A 14 3.02 -30.49 -14.08
N LEU A 15 2.24 -30.26 -13.02
CA LEU A 15 0.99 -30.98 -12.77
C LEU A 15 -0.10 -30.57 -13.75
N ALA A 16 -0.24 -29.26 -14.02
CA ALA A 16 -1.19 -28.72 -14.99
C ALA A 16 -0.94 -29.24 -16.41
N GLY A 17 0.33 -29.38 -16.82
CA GLY A 17 0.69 -29.97 -18.12
C GLY A 17 0.32 -31.46 -18.23
N ARG A 18 0.49 -32.24 -17.16
CA ARG A 18 0.16 -33.69 -17.15
C ARG A 18 -1.34 -33.95 -17.04
N THR A 19 -2.08 -33.13 -16.30
CA THR A 19 -3.55 -33.24 -16.24
C THR A 19 -4.18 -32.81 -17.56
N LEU A 20 -3.66 -31.77 -18.22
CA LEU A 20 -4.13 -31.36 -19.55
C LEU A 20 -3.83 -32.43 -20.62
N LEU A 21 -2.66 -33.07 -20.57
CA LEU A 21 -2.30 -34.18 -21.45
C LEU A 21 -3.19 -35.41 -21.23
N LEU A 22 -3.48 -35.77 -19.97
CA LEU A 22 -4.38 -36.89 -19.64
C LEU A 22 -5.82 -36.63 -20.08
N VAL A 23 -6.31 -35.39 -19.95
CA VAL A 23 -7.65 -35.01 -20.43
C VAL A 23 -7.71 -35.02 -21.97
N LEU A 24 -6.64 -34.58 -22.65
CA LEU A 24 -6.53 -34.64 -24.11
C LEU A 24 -6.45 -36.07 -24.65
N VAL A 25 -5.68 -36.96 -23.99
CA VAL A 25 -5.58 -38.38 -24.36
C VAL A 25 -6.89 -39.11 -24.07
N ALA A 26 -7.56 -38.81 -22.94
CA ALA A 26 -8.88 -39.37 -22.64
C ALA A 26 -9.94 -38.92 -23.65
N ALA A 27 -9.91 -37.66 -24.09
CA ALA A 27 -10.80 -37.13 -25.12
C ALA A 27 -10.53 -37.74 -26.51
N LEU A 28 -9.26 -37.99 -26.87
CA LEU A 28 -8.89 -38.63 -28.14
C LEU A 28 -9.28 -40.12 -28.19
N CYS A 29 -9.20 -40.83 -27.05
CA CYS A 29 -9.60 -42.24 -26.97
C CYS A 29 -11.13 -42.44 -26.96
N LEU A 30 -11.91 -41.41 -26.61
CA LEU A 30 -13.39 -41.49 -26.60
C LEU A 30 -14.03 -41.16 -27.96
N ALA A 31 -13.32 -40.45 -28.84
CA ALA A 31 -13.84 -40.04 -30.14
C ALA A 31 -14.18 -41.21 -31.11
N PRO A 32 -13.41 -42.31 -31.18
CA PRO A 32 -13.74 -43.45 -32.05
C PRO A 32 -14.92 -44.29 -31.52
N CYS A 33 -15.16 -44.30 -30.21
CA CYS A 33 -16.27 -45.08 -29.61
C CYS A 33 -17.65 -44.53 -29.98
N VAL A 34 -17.77 -43.24 -30.30
CA VAL A 34 -19.05 -42.64 -30.71
C VAL A 34 -19.37 -42.96 -32.17
N VAL A 35 -18.36 -43.11 -33.01
CA VAL A 35 -18.53 -43.44 -34.44
C VAL A 35 -18.82 -44.93 -34.65
N LEU A 36 -18.21 -45.81 -33.83
CA LEU A 36 -18.45 -47.26 -33.90
C LEU A 36 -19.80 -47.72 -33.31
N ALA A 37 -20.52 -46.86 -32.59
CA ALA A 37 -21.85 -47.16 -32.06
C ALA A 37 -22.99 -46.95 -33.09
N ALA A 38 -22.68 -46.50 -34.31
CA ALA A 38 -23.66 -46.17 -35.34
C ALA A 38 -23.95 -47.30 -36.35
N GLU A 39 -23.23 -48.44 -36.28
CA GLU A 39 -23.45 -49.60 -37.15
C GLU A 39 -23.93 -50.80 -36.33
N GLY A 40 -25.24 -50.81 -36.06
CA GLY A 40 -25.96 -51.95 -35.51
C GLY A 40 -27.37 -52.00 -36.09
N ASP A 41 -27.80 -53.19 -36.50
CA ASP A 41 -29.03 -53.46 -37.26
C ASP A 41 -30.26 -52.69 -36.75
N ARG A 42 -30.95 -52.04 -37.70
CA ARG A 42 -32.14 -51.23 -37.44
C ARG A 42 -33.29 -52.11 -36.96
N TRP A 43 -33.55 -52.08 -35.66
CA TRP A 43 -34.79 -52.57 -35.06
C TRP A 43 -36.01 -51.87 -35.69
N PRO A 44 -37.15 -52.57 -35.85
CA PRO A 44 -38.36 -51.97 -36.43
C PRO A 44 -38.79 -50.75 -35.62
N ALA A 45 -39.04 -49.64 -36.30
CA ALA A 45 -39.30 -48.36 -35.68
C ALA A 45 -40.55 -48.41 -34.80
N LEU A 46 -40.37 -48.35 -33.48
CA LEU A 46 -41.43 -47.93 -32.58
C LEU A 46 -41.80 -46.49 -32.95
N THR A 47 -42.99 -46.27 -33.51
CA THR A 47 -43.53 -44.94 -33.77
C THR A 47 -43.93 -44.29 -32.46
N LEU A 48 -42.94 -43.76 -31.74
CA LEU A 48 -43.17 -42.94 -30.55
C LEU A 48 -43.41 -41.51 -31.01
N ASP A 49 -44.50 -40.93 -30.50
CA ASP A 49 -45.02 -39.63 -30.86
C ASP A 49 -43.90 -38.55 -30.83
N ALA A 50 -43.58 -37.99 -31.99
CA ALA A 50 -42.40 -37.14 -32.23
C ALA A 50 -42.35 -35.90 -31.33
N LYS A 51 -43.46 -35.57 -30.67
CA LYS A 51 -43.56 -34.42 -29.76
C LYS A 51 -42.86 -34.64 -28.41
N ASN A 52 -42.72 -35.89 -27.95
CA ASN A 52 -42.14 -36.23 -26.64
C ASN A 52 -40.84 -37.03 -26.72
N TRP A 53 -40.39 -37.39 -27.93
CA TRP A 53 -39.16 -38.13 -28.15
C TRP A 53 -37.93 -37.21 -28.05
N ARG A 54 -37.24 -37.25 -26.91
CA ARG A 54 -35.89 -36.67 -26.78
C ARG A 54 -34.90 -37.75 -27.20
N GLY A 55 -34.32 -37.61 -28.39
CA GLY A 55 -33.40 -38.59 -28.99
C GLY A 55 -32.16 -38.91 -28.15
N PRO A 56 -31.25 -39.77 -28.65
CA PRO A 56 -30.05 -40.18 -27.92
C PRO A 56 -29.02 -39.04 -27.93
N GLY A 57 -29.15 -38.10 -27.00
CA GLY A 57 -28.22 -36.98 -26.82
C GLY A 57 -28.90 -35.66 -26.41
N GLY A 58 -28.20 -34.86 -25.61
CA GLY A 58 -28.66 -33.51 -25.21
C GLY A 58 -29.38 -33.43 -23.86
N TYR A 59 -29.13 -34.35 -22.93
CA TYR A 59 -29.76 -34.35 -21.59
C TYR A 59 -29.37 -33.14 -20.72
N LEU A 60 -28.22 -32.52 -20.98
CA LEU A 60 -27.72 -31.36 -20.25
C LEU A 60 -27.69 -30.13 -21.15
N SER A 61 -28.25 -29.03 -20.67
CA SER A 61 -28.09 -27.72 -21.30
C SER A 61 -26.71 -27.17 -20.96
N LEU A 62 -25.79 -27.20 -21.93
CA LEU A 62 -24.41 -26.74 -21.77
C LEU A 62 -24.34 -25.28 -21.31
N THR A 63 -25.22 -24.41 -21.81
CA THR A 63 -25.29 -23.00 -21.38
C THR A 63 -25.55 -22.86 -19.87
N LYS A 64 -26.47 -23.66 -19.33
CA LYS A 64 -26.78 -23.65 -17.89
C LYS A 64 -25.58 -24.12 -17.07
N VAL A 65 -24.94 -25.20 -17.50
CA VAL A 65 -23.73 -25.75 -16.86
C VAL A 65 -22.60 -24.71 -16.86
N VAL A 66 -22.34 -24.06 -17.99
CA VAL A 66 -21.28 -23.04 -18.12
C VAL A 66 -21.55 -21.85 -17.21
N ILE A 67 -22.79 -21.34 -17.16
CA ILE A 67 -23.16 -20.24 -16.25
C ILE A 67 -22.92 -20.63 -14.79
N SER A 68 -23.34 -21.84 -14.39
CA SER A 68 -23.10 -22.35 -13.03
C SER A 68 -21.63 -22.47 -12.69
N ILE A 69 -20.80 -22.94 -13.64
CA ILE A 69 -19.34 -23.05 -13.46
C ILE A 69 -18.71 -21.67 -13.32
N VAL A 70 -19.10 -20.68 -14.14
CA VAL A 70 -18.56 -19.32 -14.04
C VAL A 70 -18.88 -18.72 -12.67
N VAL A 71 -20.12 -18.83 -12.20
CA VAL A 71 -20.52 -18.34 -10.88
C VAL A 71 -19.77 -19.08 -9.76
N PHE A 72 -19.58 -20.40 -9.89
CA PHE A 72 -18.77 -21.19 -8.96
C PHE A 72 -17.31 -20.71 -8.89
N LEU A 73 -16.66 -20.48 -10.03
CA LEU A 73 -15.27 -20.03 -10.07
C LEU A 73 -15.09 -18.63 -9.48
N LEU A 74 -16.02 -17.71 -9.77
CA LEU A 74 -16.05 -16.39 -9.14
C LEU A 74 -16.20 -16.49 -7.63
N TRP A 75 -17.07 -17.37 -7.14
CA TRP A 75 -17.23 -17.61 -5.71
C TRP A 75 -15.98 -18.23 -5.07
N VAL A 76 -15.35 -19.24 -5.68
CA VAL A 76 -14.10 -19.83 -5.14
C VAL A 76 -13.03 -18.75 -4.98
N ARG A 77 -12.88 -17.88 -5.98
CA ARG A 77 -11.87 -16.83 -5.99
C ARG A 77 -12.12 -15.74 -4.95
N THR A 78 -13.37 -15.31 -4.82
CA THR A 78 -13.77 -14.32 -3.80
C THR A 78 -13.74 -14.91 -2.39
N SER A 79 -14.09 -16.18 -2.20
CA SER A 79 -13.99 -16.87 -0.92
C SER A 79 -12.53 -17.05 -0.47
N ASP A 80 -11.61 -17.39 -1.38
CA ASP A 80 -10.17 -17.44 -1.08
C ASP A 80 -9.64 -16.05 -0.71
N TRP A 81 -10.09 -15.00 -1.42
CA TRP A 81 -9.74 -13.62 -1.09
C TRP A 81 -10.24 -13.22 0.31
N ILE A 82 -11.53 -13.44 0.63
CA ILE A 82 -12.09 -13.18 1.97
C ILE A 82 -11.30 -13.95 3.03
N SER A 83 -10.98 -15.22 2.79
CA SER A 83 -10.24 -16.03 3.77
C SER A 83 -8.82 -15.50 4.01
N ARG A 84 -8.15 -14.95 3.00
CA ARG A 84 -6.82 -14.33 3.14
C ARG A 84 -6.90 -12.97 3.84
N ASP A 85 -7.86 -12.15 3.44
CA ASP A 85 -8.14 -10.84 4.04
C ASP A 85 -8.42 -11.03 5.55
N ILE A 86 -9.31 -11.94 5.94
CA ILE A 86 -9.58 -12.26 7.35
C ILE A 86 -8.34 -12.76 8.11
N ALA A 87 -7.48 -13.56 7.46
CA ALA A 87 -6.26 -14.09 8.08
C ALA A 87 -5.23 -13.00 8.34
N GLU A 88 -5.06 -12.05 7.42
CA GLU A 88 -4.20 -10.87 7.58
C GLU A 88 -4.73 -9.95 8.69
N LEU A 89 -6.06 -9.81 8.76
CA LEU A 89 -6.76 -8.97 9.73
C LEU A 89 -6.90 -9.63 11.12
N LYS A 90 -6.42 -10.88 11.31
CA LYS A 90 -6.54 -11.68 12.55
C LYS A 90 -7.96 -11.75 13.12
N ALA A 91 -8.98 -11.66 12.26
CA ALA A 91 -10.38 -11.73 12.68
C ALA A 91 -10.82 -13.18 12.94
N ASP A 92 -12.01 -13.37 13.53
CA ASP A 92 -12.60 -14.67 13.87
C ASP A 92 -12.86 -15.53 12.60
N TYR A 93 -11.82 -16.18 12.06
CA TYR A 93 -11.90 -17.02 10.86
C TYR A 93 -12.92 -18.16 11.00
N VAL A 94 -13.09 -18.66 12.22
CA VAL A 94 -13.99 -19.76 12.57
C VAL A 94 -15.46 -19.39 12.30
N ARG A 95 -15.83 -18.11 12.40
CA ARG A 95 -17.21 -17.66 12.17
C ARG A 95 -17.48 -17.36 10.70
N TRP A 96 -16.53 -16.72 10.03
CA TRP A 96 -16.74 -16.18 8.69
C TRP A 96 -16.60 -17.22 7.58
N ASN A 97 -15.67 -18.16 7.67
CA ASN A 97 -15.49 -19.18 6.63
C ASN A 97 -16.75 -20.05 6.45
N PRO A 98 -17.38 -20.59 7.52
CA PRO A 98 -18.63 -21.34 7.37
C PRO A 98 -19.81 -20.49 6.88
N LEU A 99 -19.83 -19.20 7.24
CA LEU A 99 -20.91 -18.28 6.85
C LEU A 99 -20.87 -17.93 5.36
N VAL A 100 -19.68 -17.81 4.77
CA VAL A 100 -19.51 -17.57 3.32
C VAL A 100 -19.64 -18.87 2.53
N PHE A 101 -19.17 -19.98 3.08
CA PHE A 101 -19.15 -21.28 2.39
C PHE A 101 -20.49 -22.02 2.42
N GLY A 102 -21.11 -22.12 3.59
CA GLY A 102 -22.29 -22.95 3.83
C GLY A 102 -23.50 -22.57 2.96
N PRO A 103 -23.96 -21.30 2.98
CA PRO A 103 -25.10 -20.88 2.19
C PRO A 103 -24.90 -21.08 0.69
N PHE A 104 -23.70 -20.82 0.17
CA PHE A 104 -23.40 -20.99 -1.25
C PHE A 104 -23.42 -22.46 -1.67
N MET A 105 -22.78 -23.34 -0.89
CA MET A 105 -22.80 -24.78 -1.18
C MET A 105 -24.20 -25.37 -1.11
N ALA A 106 -25.01 -24.94 -0.14
CA ALA A 106 -26.41 -25.35 -0.05
C ALA A 106 -27.20 -24.89 -1.27
N ALA A 107 -27.05 -23.62 -1.69
CA ALA A 107 -27.70 -23.08 -2.87
C ALA A 107 -27.23 -23.76 -4.18
N MET A 108 -25.97 -24.19 -4.25
CA MET A 108 -25.44 -24.93 -5.40
C MET A 108 -26.10 -26.29 -5.55
N VAL A 109 -26.31 -27.02 -4.44
CA VAL A 109 -27.05 -28.29 -4.48
C VAL A 109 -28.51 -28.05 -4.86
N LEU A 110 -29.14 -27.02 -4.28
CA LEU A 110 -30.52 -26.63 -4.59
C LEU A 110 -30.73 -26.24 -6.05
N LEU A 111 -29.74 -25.64 -6.72
CA LEU A 111 -29.79 -25.30 -8.14
C LEU A 111 -30.10 -26.52 -9.01
N TRP A 112 -29.52 -27.69 -8.68
CA TRP A 112 -29.70 -28.92 -9.44
C TRP A 112 -30.95 -29.71 -9.04
N LEU A 113 -31.48 -29.46 -7.84
CA LEU A 113 -32.72 -30.07 -7.35
C LEU A 113 -33.97 -29.31 -7.80
N LEU A 114 -33.85 -28.01 -8.05
CA LEU A 114 -34.97 -27.18 -8.47
C LEU A 114 -35.29 -27.38 -9.97
N PRO A 115 -36.56 -27.67 -10.33
CA PRO A 115 -36.94 -27.80 -11.74
C PRO A 115 -36.83 -26.48 -12.52
N TRP A 116 -36.81 -25.34 -11.81
CA TRP A 116 -36.74 -24.00 -12.38
C TRP A 116 -35.34 -23.43 -12.24
N PHE A 117 -34.54 -23.53 -13.30
CA PHE A 117 -33.14 -23.11 -13.31
C PHE A 117 -32.93 -21.63 -12.91
N ILE A 118 -33.79 -20.72 -13.38
CA ILE A 118 -33.67 -19.28 -13.09
C ILE A 118 -33.85 -19.02 -11.60
N LEU A 119 -34.82 -19.70 -10.96
CA LEU A 119 -35.07 -19.56 -9.53
C LEU A 119 -33.88 -20.07 -8.71
N GLY A 120 -33.32 -21.23 -9.09
CA GLY A 120 -32.11 -21.75 -8.47
C GLY A 120 -30.89 -20.84 -8.67
N LEU A 121 -30.75 -20.22 -9.84
CA LEU A 121 -29.66 -19.28 -10.14
C LEU A 121 -29.78 -18.00 -9.31
N LEU A 122 -30.99 -17.45 -9.16
CA LEU A 122 -31.23 -16.29 -8.30
C LEU A 122 -30.94 -16.62 -6.83
N LEU A 123 -31.32 -17.82 -6.37
CA LEU A 123 -30.98 -18.28 -5.02
C LEU A 123 -29.47 -18.40 -4.82
N LEU A 124 -28.76 -18.94 -5.81
CA LEU A 124 -27.30 -19.05 -5.81
C LEU A 124 -26.62 -17.68 -5.78
N LEU A 125 -27.08 -16.73 -6.60
CA LEU A 125 -26.57 -15.35 -6.61
C LEU A 125 -26.89 -14.63 -5.30
N GLY A 126 -28.06 -14.85 -4.71
CA GLY A 126 -28.41 -14.32 -3.38
C GLY A 126 -27.51 -14.88 -2.28
N ALA A 127 -27.25 -16.19 -2.30
CA ALA A 127 -26.34 -16.87 -1.37
C ALA A 127 -24.87 -16.46 -1.57
N TYR A 128 -24.50 -16.01 -2.77
CA TYR A 128 -23.19 -15.44 -3.07
C TYR A 128 -23.06 -14.00 -2.57
N VAL A 129 -23.99 -13.13 -2.96
CA VAL A 129 -23.93 -11.68 -2.68
C VAL A 129 -24.24 -11.38 -1.20
N GLY A 130 -25.13 -12.14 -0.56
CA GLY A 130 -25.55 -11.91 0.83
C GLY A 130 -24.39 -11.90 1.83
N PRO A 131 -23.58 -12.97 1.94
CA PRO A 131 -22.42 -13.02 2.81
C PRO A 131 -21.35 -11.98 2.46
N LEU A 132 -21.15 -11.68 1.17
CA LEU A 132 -20.25 -10.62 0.71
C LEU A 132 -20.70 -9.25 1.24
N VAL A 133 -21.98 -8.90 1.07
CA VAL A 133 -22.53 -7.64 1.58
C VAL A 133 -22.49 -7.60 3.10
N ALA A 134 -22.81 -8.69 3.79
CA ALA A 134 -22.72 -8.79 5.24
C ALA A 134 -21.29 -8.58 5.75
N TYR A 135 -20.30 -9.19 5.08
CA TYR A 135 -18.87 -8.96 5.33
C TYR A 135 -18.52 -7.48 5.18
N PHE A 136 -18.94 -6.85 4.08
CA PHE A 136 -18.71 -5.44 3.81
C PHE A 136 -19.40 -4.48 4.79
N LEU A 137 -20.59 -4.78 5.29
CA LEU A 137 -21.32 -3.88 6.19
C LEU A 137 -20.90 -4.05 7.65
N LEU A 138 -20.73 -5.28 8.10
CA LEU A 138 -20.49 -5.59 9.52
C LEU A 138 -19.01 -5.53 9.90
N HIS A 139 -18.12 -5.98 9.02
CA HIS A 139 -16.68 -6.00 9.32
C HIS A 139 -16.04 -4.62 9.07
N ARG A 140 -16.48 -3.90 8.03
CA ARG A 140 -15.96 -2.58 7.67
C ARG A 140 -16.27 -1.49 8.70
N LYS A 141 -17.44 -1.50 9.37
CA LYS A 141 -17.73 -0.47 10.39
C LYS A 141 -16.74 -0.48 11.55
N ARG A 142 -16.19 -1.65 11.88
CA ARG A 142 -15.12 -1.80 12.88
C ARG A 142 -13.76 -1.44 12.29
N TYR A 143 -13.44 -1.90 11.08
CA TYR A 143 -12.13 -1.68 10.46
C TYR A 143 -11.90 -0.25 9.98
N ALA A 144 -12.91 0.39 9.37
CA ALA A 144 -12.84 1.78 8.94
C ALA A 144 -12.73 2.77 10.11
N ALA A 145 -13.05 2.35 11.33
CA ALA A 145 -12.83 3.15 12.54
C ALA A 145 -11.41 3.00 13.10
N GLU A 146 -10.71 1.89 12.81
CA GLU A 146 -9.37 1.59 13.35
C GLU A 146 -8.23 1.83 12.34
N ARG A 147 -8.42 1.52 11.04
CA ARG A 147 -7.43 1.67 9.96
C ARG A 147 -8.09 1.91 8.58
N PRO A 148 -8.34 3.17 8.17
CA PRO A 148 -9.05 3.48 6.93
C PRO A 148 -8.24 3.19 5.65
N ASP A 149 -6.91 3.28 5.71
CA ASP A 149 -5.98 3.16 4.57
C ASP A 149 -5.96 1.73 3.98
N GLU A 150 -5.80 0.73 4.85
CA GLU A 150 -5.74 -0.69 4.49
C GLU A 150 -7.10 -1.18 3.94
N ALA A 151 -8.21 -0.62 4.45
CA ALA A 151 -9.55 -0.93 3.97
C ALA A 151 -9.81 -0.42 2.53
N LEU A 152 -9.18 0.68 2.13
CA LEU A 152 -9.27 1.22 0.77
C LEU A 152 -8.47 0.39 -0.23
N GLU A 153 -7.30 -0.12 0.17
CA GLU A 153 -6.47 -1.00 -0.65
C GLU A 153 -7.17 -2.35 -0.90
N SER A 154 -7.75 -2.95 0.15
CA SER A 154 -8.58 -4.17 0.06
C SER A 154 -9.76 -4.01 -0.91
N LEU A 155 -10.46 -2.85 -0.89
CA LEU A 155 -11.53 -2.53 -1.85
C LEU A 155 -11.02 -2.40 -3.30
N SER A 156 -9.88 -1.74 -3.49
CA SER A 156 -9.27 -1.59 -4.82
C SER A 156 -8.85 -2.95 -5.39
N ASN A 157 -8.36 -3.86 -4.53
CA ASN A 157 -7.99 -5.21 -4.89
C ASN A 157 -9.22 -6.07 -5.24
N LEU A 158 -10.32 -5.96 -4.50
CA LEU A 158 -11.57 -6.67 -4.86
C LEU A 158 -12.19 -6.11 -6.16
N CYS A 159 -12.24 -4.79 -6.33
CA CYS A 159 -12.75 -4.20 -7.56
C CYS A 159 -11.85 -4.50 -8.76
N GLY A 160 -10.53 -4.51 -8.57
CA GLY A 160 -9.55 -4.94 -9.58
C GLY A 160 -9.71 -6.42 -9.94
N LEU A 161 -9.96 -7.28 -8.94
CA LEU A 161 -10.28 -8.69 -9.13
C LEU A 161 -11.55 -8.88 -9.98
N LEU A 162 -12.64 -8.21 -9.61
CA LEU A 162 -13.92 -8.32 -10.32
C LEU A 162 -13.88 -7.65 -11.71
N ALA A 163 -13.09 -6.60 -11.90
CA ALA A 163 -12.95 -5.90 -13.18
C ALA A 163 -12.05 -6.65 -14.18
N ALA A 164 -10.95 -7.25 -13.72
CA ALA A 164 -10.10 -8.10 -14.56
C ALA A 164 -10.88 -9.33 -15.08
N ASP A 165 -11.75 -9.88 -14.24
CA ASP A 165 -12.50 -11.10 -14.56
C ASP A 165 -13.84 -10.84 -15.27
N GLY A 166 -14.46 -9.68 -15.07
CA GLY A 166 -15.67 -9.28 -15.82
C GLY A 166 -15.42 -9.17 -17.32
N ILE A 167 -14.23 -8.71 -17.73
CA ILE A 167 -13.82 -8.67 -19.13
C ILE A 167 -13.56 -10.10 -19.65
N PHE A 168 -12.91 -10.96 -18.87
CA PHE A 168 -12.64 -12.34 -19.26
C PHE A 168 -13.94 -13.15 -19.44
N ALA A 169 -14.88 -13.04 -18.50
CA ALA A 169 -16.16 -13.74 -18.57
C ALA A 169 -17.06 -13.21 -19.70
N VAL A 170 -17.13 -11.88 -19.89
CA VAL A 170 -17.91 -11.29 -20.98
C VAL A 170 -17.31 -11.60 -22.34
N VAL A 171 -15.99 -11.48 -22.51
CA VAL A 171 -15.31 -11.81 -23.79
C VAL A 171 -15.43 -13.31 -24.10
N PHE A 172 -15.32 -14.18 -23.10
CA PHE A 172 -15.49 -15.63 -23.29
C PHE A 172 -16.94 -16.01 -23.62
N VAL A 173 -17.93 -15.42 -22.93
CA VAL A 173 -19.37 -15.67 -23.18
C VAL A 173 -19.81 -15.07 -24.52
N VAL A 174 -19.33 -13.88 -24.89
CA VAL A 174 -19.59 -13.26 -26.20
C VAL A 174 -18.93 -14.06 -27.31
N ALA A 175 -17.69 -14.56 -27.12
CA ALA A 175 -17.04 -15.43 -28.09
C ALA A 175 -17.80 -16.75 -28.28
N LEU A 176 -18.30 -17.36 -27.20
CA LEU A 176 -19.13 -18.57 -27.27
C LEU A 176 -20.50 -18.33 -27.92
N ALA A 177 -21.13 -17.19 -27.62
CA ALA A 177 -22.44 -16.82 -28.17
C ALA A 177 -22.39 -16.43 -29.65
N VAL A 178 -21.36 -15.67 -30.07
CA VAL A 178 -21.12 -15.33 -31.48
C VAL A 178 -20.77 -16.59 -32.26
N ASN A 179 -19.95 -17.48 -31.70
CA ASN A 179 -19.63 -18.76 -32.32
C ASN A 179 -20.89 -19.64 -32.47
N TRP A 180 -21.72 -19.75 -31.43
CA TRP A 180 -23.00 -20.47 -31.48
C TRP A 180 -23.98 -19.91 -32.52
N ALA A 181 -24.13 -18.58 -32.59
CA ALA A 181 -25.06 -17.92 -33.51
C ALA A 181 -24.62 -18.01 -34.99
N VAL A 182 -23.32 -17.91 -35.26
CA VAL A 182 -22.76 -18.08 -36.61
C VAL A 182 -22.92 -19.53 -37.09
N ILE A 183 -22.80 -20.52 -36.20
CA ILE A 183 -22.96 -21.94 -36.51
C ILE A 183 -24.43 -22.32 -36.74
N SER A 184 -25.35 -21.82 -35.91
CA SER A 184 -26.79 -22.11 -36.06
C SER A 184 -27.38 -21.52 -37.34
N ALA A 185 -26.74 -20.48 -37.91
CA ALA A 185 -27.18 -19.82 -39.12
C ALA A 185 -26.53 -20.37 -40.41
N SER A 186 -25.41 -21.08 -40.33
CA SER A 186 -24.59 -21.42 -41.52
C SER A 186 -24.72 -22.86 -42.03
N GLY A 187 -25.29 -23.80 -41.26
CA GLY A 187 -25.62 -25.14 -41.78
C GLY A 187 -24.44 -26.00 -42.24
N TYR A 188 -23.20 -25.63 -41.91
CA TYR A 188 -21.99 -26.37 -42.27
C TYR A 188 -21.44 -27.16 -41.06
N GLU A 189 -21.20 -28.46 -41.25
CA GLU A 189 -20.38 -29.27 -40.34
C GLU A 189 -18.91 -29.11 -40.71
N LEU A 190 -18.15 -28.32 -39.93
CA LEU A 190 -16.70 -28.23 -40.06
C LEU A 190 -16.01 -29.21 -39.08
N PRO A 191 -14.76 -29.65 -39.33
CA PRO A 191 -14.07 -30.62 -38.48
C PRO A 191 -13.67 -30.04 -37.11
N GLY A 192 -13.90 -30.82 -36.04
CA GLY A 192 -13.75 -30.48 -34.61
C GLY A 192 -12.46 -29.79 -34.14
N LEU A 193 -11.40 -29.76 -34.95
CA LEU A 193 -10.08 -29.25 -34.56
C LEU A 193 -9.96 -27.72 -34.69
N LEU A 194 -10.74 -27.09 -35.59
CA LEU A 194 -10.75 -25.62 -35.75
C LEU A 194 -11.47 -24.92 -34.58
N TYR A 195 -12.37 -25.64 -33.90
CA TYR A 195 -13.14 -25.18 -32.74
C TYR A 195 -12.28 -24.96 -31.48
N LEU A 196 -11.11 -25.60 -31.40
CA LEU A 196 -10.19 -25.49 -30.26
C LEU A 196 -9.15 -24.37 -30.45
N LEU A 197 -8.79 -24.03 -31.69
CA LEU A 197 -7.69 -23.10 -32.01
C LEU A 197 -8.07 -21.62 -31.84
N LEU A 198 -9.34 -21.26 -32.07
CA LEU A 198 -9.79 -19.86 -31.97
C LEU A 198 -9.76 -19.27 -30.55
N PRO A 199 -10.24 -19.97 -29.49
CA PRO A 199 -10.14 -19.44 -28.12
C PRO A 199 -8.69 -19.46 -27.60
N VAL A 200 -7.87 -20.43 -28.03
CA VAL A 200 -6.45 -20.52 -27.64
C VAL A 200 -5.63 -19.37 -28.23
N GLY A 201 -5.91 -18.95 -29.47
CA GLY A 201 -5.29 -17.79 -30.10
C GLY A 201 -5.59 -16.47 -29.37
N ALA A 202 -6.83 -16.28 -28.90
CA ALA A 202 -7.22 -15.09 -28.13
C ALA A 202 -6.55 -15.04 -26.74
N VAL A 203 -6.36 -16.19 -26.09
CA VAL A 203 -5.64 -16.33 -24.81
C VAL A 203 -4.13 -16.08 -24.96
N LEU A 204 -3.54 -16.45 -26.10
CA LEU A 204 -2.11 -16.23 -26.39
C LEU A 204 -1.74 -14.80 -26.80
N VAL A 205 -2.67 -14.02 -27.35
CA VAL A 205 -2.43 -12.61 -27.76
C VAL A 205 -2.52 -11.63 -26.59
N MET A 206 -3.16 -12.02 -25.49
CA MET A 206 -3.45 -11.14 -24.34
C MET A 206 -2.32 -10.79 -23.36
N PRO A 207 -1.12 -11.41 -23.34
CA PRO A 207 -0.02 -10.91 -22.50
C PRO A 207 0.52 -9.54 -22.97
N ARG A 208 0.21 -9.11 -24.20
CA ARG A 208 0.85 -7.94 -24.84
C ARG A 208 0.11 -6.61 -24.65
N ILE A 209 -1.15 -6.64 -24.17
CA ILE A 209 -1.97 -5.44 -23.97
C ILE A 209 -1.87 -4.93 -22.52
N TYR A 210 -1.46 -5.79 -21.57
CA TYR A 210 -1.39 -5.45 -20.15
C TYR A 210 -0.24 -4.48 -19.79
N GLU A 211 0.80 -4.39 -20.63
CA GLU A 211 1.94 -3.49 -20.41
C GLU A 211 1.69 -2.01 -20.78
N ARG A 212 0.49 -1.64 -21.29
CA ARG A 212 0.25 -0.28 -21.83
C ARG A 212 -0.92 0.49 -21.22
N VAL A 213 -1.41 0.10 -20.05
CA VAL A 213 -2.42 0.88 -19.30
C VAL A 213 -1.80 1.37 -17.99
N GLU A 214 -1.01 2.44 -18.11
CA GLU A 214 -0.58 3.23 -16.97
C GLU A 214 -1.81 3.97 -16.40
N GLU A 215 -2.16 3.62 -15.17
CA GLU A 215 -3.28 4.10 -14.34
C GLU A 215 -4.71 3.68 -14.75
N PRO A 216 -5.33 2.70 -14.05
CA PRO A 216 -6.76 2.46 -14.18
C PRO A 216 -7.55 3.69 -13.72
N LEU A 217 -8.65 4.00 -14.41
CA LEU A 217 -9.54 5.15 -14.16
C LEU A 217 -9.98 5.26 -12.68
N SER A 218 -10.02 4.13 -11.95
CA SER A 218 -10.27 4.05 -10.52
C SER A 218 -9.21 4.74 -9.66
N LEU A 219 -7.93 4.74 -10.04
CA LEU A 219 -6.86 5.45 -9.32
C LEU A 219 -7.03 6.97 -9.41
N ARG A 220 -7.52 7.50 -10.54
CA ARG A 220 -7.83 8.93 -10.71
C ARG A 220 -9.07 9.32 -9.90
N PHE A 221 -10.09 8.46 -9.88
CA PHE A 221 -11.33 8.68 -9.12
C PHE A 221 -11.13 8.50 -7.60
N LEU A 222 -10.28 7.57 -7.16
CA LEU A 222 -9.88 7.42 -5.75
C LEU A 222 -8.85 8.46 -5.29
N LYS A 223 -7.97 8.99 -6.15
CA LYS A 223 -7.13 10.17 -5.79
C LYS A 223 -8.00 11.40 -5.50
N LEU A 224 -9.19 11.49 -6.09
CA LEU A 224 -10.19 12.54 -5.83
C LEU A 224 -11.00 12.33 -4.54
N LEU A 225 -11.26 11.07 -4.14
CA LEU A 225 -12.10 10.73 -2.96
C LEU A 225 -11.30 10.31 -1.71
N GLY A 226 -10.09 9.80 -1.87
CA GLY A 226 -9.24 9.16 -0.86
C GLY A 226 -8.01 9.97 -0.46
N ARG A 227 -8.03 11.31 -0.63
CA ARG A 227 -7.19 12.17 0.20
C ARG A 227 -7.80 12.22 1.60
N GLU A 228 -7.62 11.17 2.39
CA GLU A 228 -7.43 11.44 3.81
C GLU A 228 -6.16 12.27 3.88
N LYS A 229 -6.33 13.56 4.20
CA LYS A 229 -5.19 14.40 4.55
C LYS A 229 -4.55 13.71 5.74
N LYS A 230 -3.40 13.02 5.55
CA LYS A 230 -2.49 12.68 6.65
C LYS A 230 -2.53 13.86 7.60
N ALA A 231 -2.69 13.60 8.89
CA ALA A 231 -2.88 14.67 9.86
C ALA A 231 -1.83 15.77 9.56
N PRO A 232 -2.19 17.07 9.53
CA PRO A 232 -1.28 18.11 9.05
C PRO A 232 0.12 18.09 9.69
N HIS A 233 0.23 17.50 10.88
CA HIS A 233 1.46 17.29 11.63
C HIS A 233 2.23 15.99 11.35
N GLU A 234 1.72 15.05 10.54
CA GLU A 234 2.43 13.83 10.11
C GLU A 234 2.95 13.93 8.68
N THR A 235 2.46 14.93 7.94
CA THR A 235 2.97 15.30 6.62
C THR A 235 4.28 16.08 6.81
N GLY A 236 5.29 15.87 5.97
CA GLY A 236 6.54 16.65 5.99
C GLY A 236 7.82 15.84 6.23
N PRO A 237 8.96 16.52 6.48
CA PRO A 237 10.26 15.86 6.58
C PRO A 237 10.37 14.93 7.80
N PRO A 238 11.27 13.93 7.79
CA PRO A 238 11.45 12.95 8.87
C PRO A 238 12.18 13.55 10.10
N LEU A 239 11.64 14.63 10.63
CA LEU A 239 12.09 15.36 11.80
C LEU A 239 11.00 15.33 12.87
N VAL A 240 11.34 14.85 14.06
CA VAL A 240 10.45 14.84 15.23
C VAL A 240 10.93 15.88 16.23
N LEU A 241 10.07 16.82 16.61
CA LEU A 241 10.35 17.83 17.61
C LEU A 241 9.86 17.36 18.98
N LEU A 242 10.72 17.45 19.98
CA LEU A 242 10.45 17.05 21.36
C LEU A 242 10.74 18.24 22.29
N PRO A 243 9.82 18.62 23.19
CA PRO A 243 10.09 19.66 24.18
C PRO A 243 11.15 19.21 25.19
N ARG A 244 11.86 20.17 25.79
CA ARG A 244 12.86 19.88 26.83
C ARG A 244 12.90 21.00 27.87
N GLY A 245 13.07 20.64 29.15
CA GLY A 245 13.23 21.61 30.24
C GLY A 245 11.90 22.11 30.80
N GLY A 246 10.85 21.30 30.72
CA GLY A 246 9.62 21.52 31.50
C GLY A 246 9.82 21.15 32.97
N PRO A 247 9.07 21.76 33.90
CA PRO A 247 9.15 21.43 35.33
C PRO A 247 8.64 20.02 35.63
N THR A 248 7.69 19.50 34.83
CA THR A 248 7.26 18.10 34.89
C THR A 248 7.18 17.46 33.49
N PRO A 249 7.32 16.12 33.37
CA PRO A 249 7.13 15.41 32.11
C PRO A 249 5.71 15.56 31.53
N ARG A 250 4.70 15.82 32.38
CA ARG A 250 3.33 16.10 31.94
C ARG A 250 3.25 17.41 31.18
N ASP A 251 3.91 18.45 31.68
CA ASP A 251 3.93 19.76 31.01
C ASP A 251 4.63 19.70 29.65
N GLU A 252 5.69 18.90 29.55
CA GLU A 252 6.36 18.63 28.28
C GLU A 252 5.41 17.96 27.28
N ASN A 253 4.66 16.94 27.70
CA ASN A 253 3.67 16.30 26.83
C ASN A 253 2.55 17.26 26.39
N VAL A 254 2.09 18.15 27.28
CA VAL A 254 1.10 19.19 26.92
C VAL A 254 1.67 20.14 25.87
N ARG A 255 2.91 20.62 26.03
CA ARG A 255 3.59 21.47 25.04
C ARG A 255 3.74 20.78 23.69
N LEU A 256 4.09 19.50 23.70
CA LEU A 256 4.20 18.69 22.48
C LEU A 256 2.85 18.60 21.74
N LEU A 257 1.77 18.34 22.46
CA LEU A 257 0.42 18.24 21.89
C LEU A 257 -0.04 19.58 21.32
N SER A 258 0.14 20.68 22.06
CA SER A 258 -0.17 22.03 21.60
C SER A 258 0.64 22.41 20.35
N ALA A 259 1.94 22.08 20.33
CA ALA A 259 2.79 22.33 19.17
C ALA A 259 2.34 21.51 17.95
N ARG A 260 1.95 20.23 18.10
CA ARG A 260 1.47 19.42 16.96
C ARG A 260 0.14 19.92 16.38
N GLN A 261 -0.73 20.47 17.21
CA GLN A 261 -2.03 20.98 16.77
C GLN A 261 -1.96 22.39 16.16
N ALA A 262 -0.91 23.16 16.45
CA ALA A 262 -0.74 24.50 15.93
C ALA A 262 -0.42 24.50 14.41
N PRO A 263 -0.97 25.45 13.64
CA PRO A 263 -0.89 25.46 12.17
C PRO A 263 0.56 25.58 11.63
N GLY A 264 1.46 26.17 12.42
CA GLY A 264 2.87 26.34 12.07
C GLY A 264 3.78 25.12 12.29
N HIS A 265 3.25 23.98 12.71
CA HIS A 265 4.08 22.80 13.05
C HIS A 265 4.89 22.28 11.86
N LEU A 266 4.24 22.19 10.69
CA LEU A 266 4.91 21.77 9.46
C LEU A 266 6.01 22.75 9.07
N ALA A 267 5.70 24.06 9.08
CA ALA A 267 6.66 25.11 8.73
C ALA A 267 7.90 25.10 9.64
N ALA A 268 7.70 24.90 10.95
CA ALA A 268 8.80 24.77 11.90
C ALA A 268 9.69 23.56 11.59
N ARG A 269 9.07 22.41 11.27
CA ARG A 269 9.81 21.20 10.92
C ARG A 269 10.59 21.34 9.62
N GLU A 270 9.99 21.92 8.60
CA GLU A 270 10.65 22.16 7.32
C GLU A 270 11.84 23.11 7.47
N ALA A 271 11.68 24.22 8.20
CA ALA A 271 12.74 25.18 8.43
C ALA A 271 13.94 24.57 9.18
N LEU A 272 13.68 23.78 10.24
CA LEU A 272 14.73 23.11 11.00
C LEU A 272 15.38 21.98 10.21
N TYR A 273 14.58 21.16 9.50
CA TYR A 273 15.10 20.06 8.70
C TYR A 273 15.98 20.55 7.56
N ALA A 274 15.65 21.68 6.92
CA ALA A 274 16.47 22.28 5.87
C ALA A 274 17.88 22.65 6.35
N GLY A 275 18.01 23.19 7.57
CA GLY A 275 19.31 23.48 8.19
C GLY A 275 20.04 22.20 8.62
N LEU A 276 19.35 21.28 9.28
CA LEU A 276 19.92 20.01 9.74
C LEU A 276 20.39 19.12 8.58
N ALA A 277 19.67 19.10 7.45
CA ALA A 277 20.06 18.39 6.24
C ALA A 277 21.39 18.91 5.66
N LYS A 278 21.70 20.19 5.89
CA LYS A 278 22.98 20.83 5.53
C LYS A 278 24.03 20.74 6.65
N ARG A 279 23.76 20.02 7.74
CA ARG A 279 24.62 19.92 8.93
C ARG A 279 24.92 21.28 9.57
N ALA A 280 23.95 22.18 9.56
CA ALA A 280 24.12 23.47 10.22
C ALA A 280 24.19 23.30 11.75
N SER A 281 25.21 23.87 12.39
CA SER A 281 25.35 23.93 13.85
C SER A 281 24.46 25.02 14.46
N ALA A 282 24.14 26.06 13.69
CA ALA A 282 23.15 27.06 14.06
C ALA A 282 22.33 27.56 12.86
N ILE A 283 21.09 27.97 13.11
CA ILE A 283 20.20 28.63 12.15
C ILE A 283 19.86 30.01 12.70
N HIS A 284 20.17 31.04 11.92
CA HIS A 284 19.83 32.43 12.21
C HIS A 284 18.71 32.88 11.29
N LEU A 285 17.65 33.41 11.89
CA LEU A 285 16.46 33.91 11.20
C LEU A 285 16.22 35.35 11.66
N GLU A 286 16.16 36.28 10.70
CA GLU A 286 15.88 37.69 10.97
C GLU A 286 14.57 38.09 10.30
N TYR A 287 13.57 38.35 11.13
CA TYR A 287 12.20 38.64 10.71
C TYR A 287 12.01 40.13 10.50
N THR A 288 12.18 40.61 9.27
CA THR A 288 12.00 42.02 8.87
C THR A 288 10.60 42.25 8.30
N GLN A 289 10.13 43.51 8.21
CA GLN A 289 8.80 43.82 7.67
C GLN A 289 8.55 43.25 6.26
N GLN A 290 9.59 43.15 5.43
CA GLN A 290 9.49 42.72 4.02
C GLN A 290 9.66 41.20 3.82
N GLY A 291 10.32 40.51 4.76
CA GLY A 291 10.64 39.08 4.60
C GLY A 291 11.51 38.53 5.73
N VAL A 292 11.87 37.25 5.62
CA VAL A 292 12.73 36.59 6.61
C VAL A 292 14.06 36.22 5.98
N ALA A 293 15.13 36.86 6.43
CA ALA A 293 16.48 36.48 6.05
C ALA A 293 16.89 35.22 6.82
N VAL A 294 17.43 34.23 6.11
CA VAL A 294 17.81 32.92 6.66
C VAL A 294 19.30 32.71 6.45
N ARG A 295 20.01 32.37 7.51
CA ARG A 295 21.44 32.02 7.46
C ARG A 295 21.70 30.73 8.23
N TYR A 296 22.55 29.89 7.67
CA TYR A 296 23.00 28.66 8.32
C TYR A 296 24.47 28.77 8.68
N LEU A 297 24.84 28.41 9.90
CA LEU A 297 26.23 28.23 10.30
C LEU A 297 26.61 26.79 9.98
N VAL A 298 27.40 26.57 8.94
CA VAL A 298 27.88 25.24 8.52
C VAL A 298 29.39 25.26 8.61
N ASP A 299 29.97 24.35 9.37
CA ASP A 299 31.42 24.22 9.56
C ASP A 299 32.09 25.58 9.91
N GLY A 300 31.46 26.35 10.80
CA GLY A 300 31.93 27.67 11.25
C GLY A 300 31.70 28.84 10.29
N VAL A 301 31.14 28.61 9.10
CA VAL A 301 30.88 29.66 8.10
C VAL A 301 29.39 29.95 7.98
N TRP A 302 29.03 31.24 8.00
CA TRP A 302 27.66 31.68 7.75
C TRP A 302 27.34 31.65 6.26
N LEU A 303 26.34 30.86 5.88
CA LEU A 303 25.85 30.70 4.52
C LEU A 303 24.45 31.33 4.39
N ASP A 304 24.35 32.38 3.59
CA ASP A 304 23.07 33.00 3.23
C ASP A 304 22.19 32.02 2.44
N GLN A 305 20.89 32.02 2.75
CA GLN A 305 19.88 31.25 2.04
C GLN A 305 18.86 32.18 1.37
N PRO A 306 18.11 31.68 0.37
CA PRO A 306 16.98 32.41 -0.16
C PRO A 306 16.03 32.83 0.96
N PRO A 307 15.50 34.07 0.92
CA PRO A 307 14.62 34.56 1.96
C PRO A 307 13.37 33.69 2.06
N ALA A 308 12.95 33.40 3.29
CA ALA A 308 11.74 32.62 3.53
C ALA A 308 10.49 33.51 3.49
N GLU A 309 9.38 32.92 3.08
CA GLU A 309 8.07 33.57 3.10
C GLU A 309 7.68 33.92 4.54
N ARG A 310 7.35 35.20 4.76
CA ARG A 310 7.15 35.76 6.10
C ARG A 310 6.04 35.06 6.87
N GLU A 311 4.88 34.88 6.25
CA GLU A 311 3.71 34.28 6.90
C GLU A 311 4.01 32.86 7.40
N LYS A 312 4.60 32.03 6.53
CA LYS A 312 4.97 30.65 6.85
C LYS A 312 6.02 30.58 7.97
N ALA A 313 7.06 31.41 7.89
CA ALA A 313 8.12 31.46 8.88
C ALA A 313 7.63 31.98 10.25
N GLU A 314 6.67 32.90 10.26
CA GLU A 314 6.07 33.47 11.47
C GLU A 314 5.21 32.45 12.20
N LEU A 315 4.43 31.65 11.47
CA LEU A 315 3.71 30.51 12.03
C LEU A 315 4.67 29.46 12.62
N GLY A 316 5.77 29.18 11.90
CA GLY A 316 6.84 28.30 12.38
C GLY A 316 7.46 28.78 13.70
N LEU A 317 7.77 30.07 13.82
CA LEU A 317 8.31 30.66 15.05
C LEU A 317 7.35 30.54 16.22
N GLN A 318 6.06 30.82 16.01
CA GLN A 318 5.05 30.67 17.05
C GLN A 318 4.98 29.22 17.55
N ASN A 319 5.08 28.24 16.64
CA ASN A 319 5.12 26.83 16.97
C ASN A 319 6.33 26.48 17.85
N LEU A 320 7.52 26.96 17.48
CA LEU A 320 8.75 26.74 18.24
C LEU A 320 8.70 27.39 19.63
N LYS A 321 8.11 28.59 19.75
CA LYS A 321 7.87 29.23 21.05
C LYS A 321 6.95 28.38 21.93
N ILE A 322 5.84 27.87 21.40
CA ILE A 322 4.92 26.95 22.12
C ILE A 322 5.66 25.68 22.58
N LEU A 323 6.43 25.06 21.68
CA LEU A 323 7.20 23.85 21.98
C LEU A 323 8.17 24.06 23.15
N CYS A 324 8.84 25.22 23.17
CA CYS A 324 9.80 25.58 24.22
C CYS A 324 9.13 26.09 25.51
N GLY A 325 7.80 26.25 25.54
CA GLY A 325 7.08 26.87 26.68
C GLY A 325 7.29 28.38 26.80
N LEU A 326 7.66 29.04 25.70
CA LEU A 326 7.82 30.50 25.59
C LEU A 326 6.49 31.16 25.20
N ASN A 327 6.38 32.48 25.40
CA ASN A 327 5.15 33.20 25.07
C ASN A 327 5.15 33.62 23.58
N PRO A 328 4.23 33.09 22.73
CA PRO A 328 4.21 33.41 21.30
C PRO A 328 3.81 34.86 20.99
N LYS A 329 3.07 35.51 21.90
CA LYS A 329 2.59 36.89 21.73
C LYS A 329 3.67 37.92 22.05
N ASP A 330 4.63 37.57 22.89
CA ASP A 330 5.73 38.46 23.25
C ASP A 330 6.85 38.39 22.21
N ARG A 331 7.18 39.55 21.65
CA ARG A 331 8.25 39.76 20.67
C ARG A 331 9.25 40.83 21.10
N GLN A 332 9.07 41.42 22.28
CA GLN A 332 9.90 42.52 22.77
C GLN A 332 10.97 41.99 23.72
N SER A 333 10.59 41.08 24.62
CA SER A 333 11.52 40.51 25.59
C SER A 333 12.45 39.46 24.95
N ARG A 334 13.68 39.36 25.48
CA ARG A 334 14.59 38.27 25.15
C ARG A 334 14.07 36.99 25.81
N GLN A 335 13.77 35.99 25.01
CA GLN A 335 13.26 34.70 25.46
C GLN A 335 14.21 33.58 25.01
N GLN A 336 14.44 32.61 25.88
CA GLN A 336 15.31 31.47 25.59
C GLN A 336 14.66 30.19 26.10
N GLY A 337 14.66 29.16 25.27
CA GLY A 337 14.11 27.85 25.61
C GLY A 337 14.90 26.72 24.97
N LYS A 338 14.74 25.50 25.49
CA LYS A 338 15.41 24.31 24.99
C LYS A 338 14.39 23.35 24.39
N PHE A 339 14.81 22.61 23.38
CA PHE A 339 14.04 21.52 22.79
C PHE A 339 15.02 20.45 22.26
N SER A 340 14.49 19.33 21.80
CA SER A 340 15.27 18.31 21.09
C SER A 340 14.66 18.07 19.71
N ALA A 341 15.52 17.95 18.72
CA ALA A 341 15.19 17.71 17.32
C ALA A 341 15.72 16.32 16.94
N ALA A 342 14.84 15.36 16.70
CA ALA A 342 15.22 14.00 16.35
C ALA A 342 15.10 13.77 14.85
N VAL A 343 16.24 13.57 14.18
CA VAL A 343 16.31 13.15 12.77
C VAL A 343 16.59 11.66 12.75
N GLN A 344 15.74 10.88 12.08
CA GLN A 344 15.89 9.41 11.99
C GLN A 344 16.09 8.72 13.36
N GLY A 345 15.44 9.24 14.41
CA GLY A 345 15.52 8.67 15.76
C GLY A 345 16.74 9.10 16.60
N THR A 346 17.66 9.91 16.07
CA THR A 346 18.77 10.47 16.85
C THR A 346 18.38 11.85 17.40
N PRO A 347 18.11 12.01 18.71
CA PRO A 347 17.74 13.29 19.29
C PRO A 347 18.97 14.19 19.44
N LEU A 348 18.91 15.38 18.81
CA LEU A 348 19.88 16.45 18.96
C LEU A 348 19.28 17.53 19.86
N ALA A 349 19.98 17.93 20.93
CA ALA A 349 19.52 19.01 21.77
C ALA A 349 19.69 20.35 21.05
N ALA A 350 18.74 21.27 21.22
CA ALA A 350 18.76 22.57 20.58
C ALA A 350 18.29 23.65 21.55
N THR A 351 18.85 24.84 21.40
CA THR A 351 18.48 26.03 22.16
C THR A 351 17.91 27.07 21.20
N LEU A 352 16.67 27.49 21.47
CA LEU A 352 15.99 28.57 20.77
C LEU A 352 16.21 29.88 21.55
N THR A 353 16.73 30.90 20.89
CA THR A 353 16.85 32.26 21.44
C THR A 353 16.11 33.23 20.54
N CYS A 354 15.17 33.99 21.11
CA CYS A 354 14.40 35.03 20.42
C CYS A 354 14.70 36.37 21.08
N GLN A 355 15.01 37.39 20.29
CA GLN A 355 15.31 38.74 20.78
C GLN A 355 14.84 39.80 19.79
N ALA A 356 14.27 40.89 20.31
CA ALA A 356 13.95 42.06 19.51
C ALA A 356 15.23 42.79 19.05
N VAL A 357 15.26 43.15 17.77
CA VAL A 357 16.28 44.00 17.14
C VAL A 357 15.56 45.18 16.49
N GLN A 358 16.25 46.27 16.17
CA GLN A 358 15.63 47.46 15.55
C GLN A 358 14.87 47.08 14.27
N GLY A 359 13.54 47.15 14.32
CA GLY A 359 12.65 46.84 13.19
C GLY A 359 12.53 45.36 12.82
N ALA A 360 13.13 44.43 13.59
CA ALA A 360 13.10 43.00 13.30
C ALA A 360 13.11 42.12 14.57
N GLU A 361 12.66 40.87 14.46
CA GLU A 361 12.87 39.87 15.50
C GLU A 361 14.00 38.94 15.07
N ARG A 362 15.04 38.79 15.90
CA ARG A 362 16.15 37.89 15.67
C ARG A 362 15.93 36.60 16.41
N VAL A 363 15.99 35.49 15.68
CA VAL A 363 15.83 34.15 16.21
C VAL A 363 17.05 33.33 15.85
N ILE A 364 17.64 32.70 16.87
CA ILE A 364 18.80 31.82 16.72
C ILE A 364 18.41 30.46 17.28
N VAL A 365 18.51 29.43 16.44
CA VAL A 365 18.43 28.04 16.85
C VAL A 365 19.84 27.48 16.83
N GLN A 366 20.38 27.14 17.99
CA GLN A 366 21.70 26.53 18.12
C GLN A 366 21.53 25.06 18.46
N PHE A 367 22.11 24.19 17.65
CA PHE A 367 22.14 22.75 17.93
C PHE A 367 23.36 22.43 18.78
N GLU A 368 23.16 21.71 19.88
CA GLU A 368 24.24 21.20 20.72
C GLU A 368 24.82 19.96 20.03
N GLU A 369 25.97 20.11 19.38
CA GLU A 369 26.69 18.95 18.87
C GLU A 369 27.13 18.06 20.01
N LYS A 370 26.90 16.76 19.84
CA LYS A 370 27.34 15.77 20.81
C LYS A 370 28.87 15.72 20.71
N GLN A 371 29.55 16.33 21.68
CA GLN A 371 31.01 16.30 21.76
C GLN A 371 31.50 14.86 21.61
N THR A 372 32.17 14.60 20.49
CA THR A 372 32.79 13.31 20.22
C THR A 372 33.99 13.21 21.16
N ARG A 373 33.89 12.36 22.18
CA ARG A 373 35.04 12.04 23.02
C ARG A 373 35.94 11.11 22.23
N PHE A 374 37.15 11.56 21.95
CA PHE A 374 38.21 10.72 21.39
C PHE A 374 38.92 10.01 22.55
N GLU A 375 39.05 8.69 22.48
CA GLU A 375 39.72 7.92 23.53
C GLU A 375 41.25 8.01 23.42
N ASN A 376 41.78 8.08 22.20
CA ASN A 376 43.22 8.06 21.91
C ASN A 376 43.62 9.18 20.94
N LEU A 377 44.89 9.61 20.97
CA LEU A 377 45.46 10.59 20.04
C LEU A 377 45.38 10.12 18.57
N GLU A 378 45.42 8.80 18.35
CA GLU A 378 45.22 8.19 17.03
C GLU A 378 43.79 8.39 16.51
N ALA A 379 42.78 8.27 17.38
CA ALA A 379 41.38 8.49 17.02
C ALA A 379 41.07 9.96 16.66
N LEU A 380 41.90 10.89 17.13
CA LEU A 380 41.89 12.30 16.74
C LEU A 380 42.45 12.54 15.31
N GLY A 381 42.96 11.49 14.66
CA GLY A 381 43.58 11.60 13.33
C GLY A 381 44.99 12.15 13.34
N MET A 382 45.67 12.21 14.49
CA MET A 382 47.06 12.65 14.56
C MET A 382 47.98 11.68 13.82
N ARG A 383 48.92 12.18 13.04
CA ARG A 383 49.96 11.35 12.40
C ARG A 383 50.89 10.74 13.46
N PRO A 384 51.41 9.51 13.30
CA PRO A 384 52.21 8.82 14.34
C PRO A 384 53.38 9.66 14.89
N LYS A 385 54.09 10.37 13.99
CA LYS A 385 55.19 11.27 14.38
C LYS A 385 54.74 12.43 15.28
N MET A 386 53.54 12.97 15.05
CA MET A 386 52.97 14.03 15.88
C MET A 386 52.52 13.48 17.24
N GLN A 387 51.96 12.27 17.26
CA GLN A 387 51.57 11.60 18.51
C GLN A 387 52.77 11.45 19.45
N GLU A 388 53.91 10.97 18.94
CA GLU A 388 55.15 10.87 19.73
C GLU A 388 55.63 12.22 20.26
N GLN A 389 55.52 13.29 19.46
CA GLN A 389 55.91 14.64 19.86
C GLN A 389 55.01 15.18 20.98
N VAL A 390 53.70 15.02 20.84
CA VAL A 390 52.73 15.44 21.87
C VAL A 390 52.89 14.60 23.14
N GLN A 391 53.08 13.29 23.02
CA GLN A 391 53.27 12.40 24.16
C GLN A 391 54.51 12.76 24.97
N LYS A 392 55.64 13.06 24.31
CA LYS A 392 56.86 13.56 24.98
C LYS A 392 56.63 14.88 25.72
N LEU A 393 55.83 15.79 25.15
CA LEU A 393 55.50 17.07 25.79
C LEU A 393 54.57 16.88 27.00
N LEU A 394 53.66 15.90 26.94
CA LEU A 394 52.77 15.55 28.05
C LEU A 394 53.50 14.87 29.22
N GLU A 395 54.64 14.22 28.98
CA GLU A 395 55.49 13.61 30.01
C GLU A 395 56.37 14.63 30.77
N CYS A 396 56.44 15.88 30.33
CA CYS A 396 57.19 16.92 31.03
C CYS A 396 56.48 17.37 32.33
N GLU A 397 57.20 17.42 33.46
CA GLU A 397 56.63 17.79 34.77
C GLU A 397 56.11 19.23 34.85
N LYS A 398 56.66 20.15 34.06
CA LYS A 398 56.30 21.58 34.03
C LYS A 398 56.37 22.12 32.62
N GLY A 399 55.32 22.82 32.20
CA GLY A 399 55.25 23.47 30.89
C GLY A 399 53.84 23.98 30.58
N LEU A 400 53.74 24.86 29.59
CA LEU A 400 52.47 25.31 29.02
C LEU A 400 52.39 24.79 27.58
N ILE A 401 51.40 23.95 27.29
CA ILE A 401 51.08 23.53 25.93
C ILE A 401 49.89 24.36 25.47
N VAL A 402 50.07 25.08 24.37
CA VAL A 402 49.00 25.89 23.76
C VAL A 402 48.53 25.20 22.50
N PHE A 403 47.26 24.82 22.48
CA PHE A 403 46.56 24.41 21.27
C PHE A 403 45.87 25.63 20.69
N SER A 404 46.14 25.92 19.42
CA SER A 404 45.50 27.02 18.69
C SER A 404 44.89 26.44 17.43
N ALA A 405 43.60 26.70 17.25
CA ALA A 405 42.83 26.37 16.08
C ALA A 405 41.96 27.57 15.71
N LEU A 406 41.47 27.58 14.47
CA LEU A 406 40.37 28.46 14.09
C LEU A 406 39.11 28.00 14.85
N PRO A 407 38.16 28.91 15.16
CA PRO A 407 36.88 28.49 15.72
C PRO A 407 36.23 27.42 14.82
N ASP A 408 35.77 26.32 15.43
CA ASP A 408 35.22 25.10 14.81
C ASP A 408 36.23 24.13 14.14
N GLY A 409 37.55 24.31 14.33
CA GLY A 409 38.61 23.44 13.79
C GLY A 409 39.27 22.46 14.76
#